data_AF-A0A257YJL7-F1
#
_entry.id   AF-A0A257YJL7-F1
#
_cell.length_a   1.000
_cell.length_b   1.000
_cell.length_c   1.000
_cell.angle_alpha   90.00
_cell.angle_beta   90.00
_cell.angle_gamma   90.00
#
_symmetry.space_group_name_H-M   'P 1'
#
loop_
_entity.id
_entity.type
_entity.pdbx_description
1 polymer ?
#
loop_
_entity_poly.entity_id
_entity_poly.type
_entity_poly.pdbx_seq_one_letter_code
_entity_poly.pdbx_strand_id
1 'polypeptide(L)'
;MTVGSHEKRLQRAGLLGLAATLTAGVVAGLIAHWADWGLPASLAFALLLAVCAAAFFAVTPWWRKMDDMQRHAKLISWYWGGVGGAAVVLMALIAWTGTRSEWMQGAIVLLAGQTAGAAIFEIGWRLNRRADAS
;
A
#
# COMPACT_ATOMS: atom_id res chain seq x y z
N MET A 1 6.26 9.74 -29.25
CA MET A 1 5.66 8.56 -28.58
C MET A 1 4.15 8.67 -28.71
N THR A 2 3.47 7.67 -29.25
CA THR A 2 2.00 7.69 -29.36
C THR A 2 1.38 7.53 -27.98
N VAL A 3 0.40 8.38 -27.66
CA VAL A 3 -0.28 8.48 -26.35
C VAL A 3 -0.70 7.11 -25.80
N GLY A 4 -1.14 6.20 -26.67
CA GLY A 4 -1.57 4.84 -26.29
C GLY A 4 -0.47 3.89 -25.77
N SER A 5 0.82 4.15 -26.04
CA SER A 5 1.91 3.29 -25.52
C SER A 5 2.25 3.58 -24.06
N HIS A 6 2.09 4.84 -23.64
CA HIS A 6 2.38 5.29 -22.28
C HIS A 6 1.30 4.80 -21.30
N GLU A 7 0.03 4.90 -21.70
CA GLU A 7 -1.12 4.46 -20.90
C GLU A 7 -1.12 2.95 -20.64
N LYS A 8 -0.85 2.12 -21.67
CA LYS A 8 -0.69 0.66 -21.51
C LYS A 8 0.45 0.29 -20.55
N ARG A 9 1.55 1.05 -20.55
CA ARG A 9 2.70 0.84 -19.66
C ARG A 9 2.39 1.29 -18.22
N LEU A 10 1.45 2.20 -18.03
CA LEU A 10 0.95 2.62 -16.72
C LEU A 10 -0.03 1.58 -16.16
N GLN A 11 -0.96 1.10 -16.98
CA GLN A 11 -1.90 0.02 -16.62
C GLN A 11 -1.17 -1.26 -16.20
N ARG A 12 -0.17 -1.71 -16.97
CA ARG A 12 0.65 -2.88 -16.61
C ARG A 12 1.38 -2.69 -15.28
N ALA A 13 1.94 -1.51 -15.03
CA ALA A 13 2.62 -1.23 -13.78
C ALA A 13 1.64 -1.20 -12.58
N GLY A 14 0.43 -0.67 -12.79
CA GLY A 14 -0.63 -0.71 -11.77
C GLY A 14 -1.11 -2.13 -11.48
N LEU A 15 -1.31 -2.96 -12.51
CA LEU A 15 -1.66 -4.37 -12.36
C LEU A 15 -0.57 -5.16 -11.60
N LEU A 16 0.70 -4.92 -11.92
CA LEU A 16 1.81 -5.53 -11.20
C LEU A 16 1.87 -5.04 -9.75
N GLY A 17 1.62 -3.76 -9.49
CA GLY A 17 1.56 -3.22 -8.14
C GLY A 17 0.42 -3.83 -7.32
N LEU A 18 -0.76 -3.98 -7.91
CA LEU A 18 -1.91 -4.63 -7.30
C LEU A 18 -1.60 -6.11 -6.98
N ALA A 19 -1.06 -6.84 -7.94
CA ALA A 19 -0.66 -8.23 -7.74
C ALA A 19 0.36 -8.37 -6.60
N ALA A 20 1.40 -7.52 -6.58
CA ALA A 20 2.40 -7.51 -5.51
C ALA A 20 1.77 -7.23 -4.13
N THR A 21 0.81 -6.30 -4.07
CA THR A 21 0.12 -5.95 -2.83
C THR A 21 -0.75 -7.10 -2.33
N LEU A 22 -1.48 -7.77 -3.22
CA LEU A 22 -2.29 -8.94 -2.89
C LEU A 22 -1.43 -10.11 -2.40
N THR A 23 -0.33 -10.40 -3.11
CA THR A 23 0.61 -11.45 -2.68
C THR A 23 1.21 -11.14 -1.32
N ALA A 24 1.64 -9.89 -1.09
CA ALA A 24 2.16 -9.47 0.20
C ALA A 24 1.12 -9.63 1.32
N GLY A 25 -0.16 -9.29 1.06
CA GLY A 25 -1.25 -9.48 2.00
C GLY A 25 -1.48 -10.95 2.37
N VAL A 26 -1.45 -11.86 1.38
CA VAL A 26 -1.57 -13.31 1.64
C VAL A 26 -0.40 -13.82 2.48
N VAL A 27 0.83 -13.45 2.14
CA VAL A 27 2.02 -13.88 2.89
C VAL A 27 2.00 -13.31 4.31
N ALA A 28 1.63 -12.04 4.49
CA ALA A 28 1.49 -11.43 5.80
C ALA A 28 0.40 -12.13 6.65
N GLY A 29 -0.73 -12.51 6.04
CA GLY A 29 -1.78 -13.28 6.70
C GLY A 29 -1.30 -14.67 7.17
N LEU A 30 -0.48 -15.35 6.37
CA LEU A 30 0.13 -16.62 6.76
C LEU A 30 1.10 -16.45 7.93
N ILE A 31 1.94 -15.41 7.91
CA ILE A 31 2.86 -15.10 9.02
C ILE A 31 2.07 -14.80 10.29
N ALA A 32 0.99 -14.04 10.20
CA ALA A 32 0.14 -13.72 11.32
C ALA A 32 -0.55 -14.97 11.90
N HIS A 33 -1.00 -15.88 11.03
CA HIS A 33 -1.53 -17.18 11.46
C HIS A 33 -0.48 -18.03 12.20
N TRP A 34 0.77 -18.05 11.72
CA TRP A 34 1.86 -18.75 12.42
C TRP A 34 2.25 -18.07 13.74
N ALA A 35 2.12 -16.75 13.83
CA ALA A 35 2.29 -16.02 15.10
C ALA A 35 1.30 -16.50 16.16
N ASP A 36 0.04 -16.72 15.79
CA ASP A 36 -0.97 -17.29 16.68
C ASP A 36 -0.63 -18.74 17.11
N TRP A 37 0.25 -19.44 16.38
CA TRP A 37 0.70 -20.82 16.64
C TRP A 37 2.05 -20.90 17.37
N GLY A 38 2.54 -19.79 17.92
CA GLY A 38 3.74 -19.75 18.76
C GLY A 38 5.01 -19.31 18.04
N LEU A 39 4.92 -18.71 16.85
CA LEU A 39 6.07 -18.01 16.27
C LEU A 39 6.49 -16.86 17.21
N PRO A 40 7.78 -16.72 17.57
CA PRO A 40 8.23 -15.62 18.41
C PRO A 40 7.87 -14.26 17.80
N ALA A 41 7.35 -13.34 18.63
CA ALA A 41 6.89 -12.02 18.18
C ALA A 41 7.98 -11.25 17.40
N SER A 42 9.24 -11.32 17.82
CA SER A 42 10.36 -10.68 17.12
C SER A 42 10.57 -11.23 15.71
N LEU A 43 10.41 -12.54 15.52
CA LEU A 43 10.52 -13.18 14.22
C LEU A 43 9.30 -12.88 13.35
N ALA A 44 8.09 -12.91 13.92
CA ALA A 44 6.86 -12.51 13.23
C ALA A 44 6.98 -11.07 12.70
N PHE A 45 7.43 -10.15 13.56
CA PHE A 45 7.65 -8.76 13.19
C PHE A 45 8.71 -8.60 12.08
N ALA A 46 9.85 -9.29 12.19
CA ALA A 46 10.90 -9.24 11.18
C ALA A 46 10.42 -9.76 9.81
N LEU A 47 9.65 -10.85 9.79
CA LEU A 47 9.08 -11.40 8.55
C LEU A 47 8.04 -10.45 7.94
N LEU A 48 7.16 -9.87 8.75
CA LEU A 48 6.18 -8.89 8.29
C LEU A 48 6.85 -7.64 7.71
N LEU A 49 7.91 -7.14 8.35
CA LEU A 49 8.73 -6.04 7.84
C LEU A 49 9.39 -6.41 6.51
N ALA A 50 9.94 -7.62 6.38
CA ALA A 50 10.56 -8.08 5.14
C ALA A 50 9.54 -8.14 3.99
N VAL A 51 8.32 -8.64 4.24
CA VAL A 51 7.22 -8.65 3.27
C VAL A 51 6.82 -7.23 2.88
N CYS A 52 6.73 -6.32 3.86
CA CYS A 52 6.44 -4.91 3.61
C CYS A 52 7.51 -4.27 2.72
N ALA A 53 8.78 -4.43 3.07
CA ALA A 53 9.90 -3.90 2.31
C ALA A 53 9.89 -4.44 0.89
N ALA A 54 9.68 -5.75 0.72
CA ALA A 54 9.58 -6.38 -0.59
C ALA A 54 8.41 -5.80 -1.42
N ALA A 55 7.24 -5.61 -0.81
CA ALA A 55 6.10 -4.97 -1.46
C ALA A 55 6.41 -3.52 -1.87
N PHE A 56 7.03 -2.74 -0.98
CA PHE A 56 7.48 -1.36 -1.29
C PHE A 56 8.44 -1.35 -2.49
N PHE A 57 9.45 -2.22 -2.52
CA PHE A 57 10.37 -2.31 -3.64
C PHE A 57 9.69 -2.77 -4.94
N ALA A 58 8.79 -3.75 -4.87
CA ALA A 58 8.07 -4.26 -6.03
C ALA A 58 7.15 -3.19 -6.65
N VAL A 59 6.54 -2.34 -5.83
CA VAL A 59 5.63 -1.29 -6.27
C VAL A 59 6.36 0.01 -6.64
N THR A 60 7.63 0.18 -6.24
CA THR A 60 8.47 1.36 -6.53
C THR A 60 8.46 1.82 -8.00
N PRO A 61 8.54 0.94 -9.02
CA PRO A 61 8.50 1.38 -10.42
C PRO A 61 7.16 1.98 -10.85
N TRP A 62 6.05 1.56 -10.23
CA TRP A 62 4.74 2.17 -10.42
C TRP A 62 4.66 3.50 -9.67
N TRP A 63 5.14 3.56 -8.43
CA TRP A 63 5.19 4.80 -7.65
C TRP A 63 6.01 5.90 -8.32
N ARG A 64 7.18 5.58 -8.88
CA ARG A 64 8.00 6.56 -9.62
C ARG A 64 7.27 7.15 -10.84
N LYS A 65 6.25 6.47 -11.38
CA LYS A 65 5.40 7.01 -12.44
C LYS A 65 4.25 7.85 -11.90
N MET A 66 3.72 7.51 -10.71
CA MET A 66 2.78 8.39 -10.00
C MET A 66 3.45 9.68 -9.51
N ASP A 67 4.76 9.65 -9.27
CA ASP A 67 5.53 10.83 -8.87
C ASP A 67 5.39 12.01 -9.86
N ASP A 68 5.18 11.74 -11.17
CA ASP A 68 4.86 12.79 -12.15
C ASP A 68 3.49 13.46 -11.89
N MET A 69 2.49 12.70 -11.45
CA MET A 69 1.21 13.25 -10.96
C MET A 69 1.42 14.05 -9.67
N GLN A 70 2.29 13.58 -8.77
CA GLN A 70 2.55 14.23 -7.48
C GLN A 70 3.35 15.52 -7.61
N ARG A 71 4.28 15.60 -8.57
CA ARG A 71 4.98 16.84 -8.96
C ARG A 71 4.01 17.95 -9.38
N HIS A 72 2.85 17.59 -9.94
CA HIS A 72 1.81 18.55 -10.28
C HIS A 72 0.94 18.96 -9.06
N ALA A 73 0.78 18.07 -8.07
CA ALA A 73 -0.12 18.29 -6.93
C ALA A 73 0.57 18.83 -5.65
N LYS A 74 1.91 18.85 -5.56
CA LYS A 74 2.70 19.30 -4.38
C LYS A 74 2.43 18.54 -3.05
N LEU A 75 1.87 17.34 -3.07
CA LEU A 75 1.46 16.58 -1.87
C LEU A 75 2.49 15.54 -1.36
N ILE A 76 3.76 15.65 -1.79
CA ILE A 76 4.73 14.55 -1.85
C ILE A 76 5.12 13.87 -0.52
N SER A 77 5.14 14.53 0.63
CA SER A 77 5.74 13.88 1.82
C SER A 77 4.77 13.18 2.77
N TRP A 78 3.53 13.67 2.90
CA TRP A 78 2.63 13.21 3.96
C TRP A 78 2.13 11.79 3.71
N TYR A 79 1.62 11.52 2.51
CA TYR A 79 0.90 10.28 2.22
C TYR A 79 1.81 9.05 2.35
N TRP A 80 3.06 9.14 1.87
CA TRP A 80 3.98 8.00 1.86
C TRP A 80 4.62 7.71 3.22
N GLY A 81 5.04 8.75 3.94
CA GLY A 81 5.50 8.60 5.31
C GLY A 81 4.38 8.08 6.22
N GLY A 82 3.14 8.57 6.01
CA GLY A 82 1.96 8.15 6.74
C GLY A 82 1.60 6.68 6.52
N VAL A 83 1.52 6.23 5.26
CA VAL A 83 1.19 4.83 4.92
C VAL A 83 2.30 3.87 5.34
N GLY A 84 3.57 4.22 5.12
CA GLY A 84 4.71 3.40 5.56
C GLY A 84 4.79 3.29 7.09
N GLY A 85 4.66 4.42 7.80
CA GLY A 85 4.63 4.43 9.27
C GLY A 85 3.45 3.65 9.85
N ALA A 86 2.25 3.83 9.28
CA ALA A 86 1.05 3.08 9.69
C ALA A 86 1.21 1.57 9.46
N ALA A 87 1.82 1.16 8.34
CA ALA A 87 2.10 -0.26 8.07
C ALA A 87 3.06 -0.86 9.11
N VAL A 88 4.14 -0.16 9.47
CA VAL A 88 5.08 -0.62 10.51
C VAL A 88 4.39 -0.76 11.86
N VAL A 89 3.57 0.23 12.25
CA VAL A 89 2.80 0.18 13.50
C VAL A 89 1.81 -0.99 13.49
N LEU A 90 1.13 -1.24 12.37
CA LEU A 90 0.25 -2.39 12.22
C LEU A 90 1.00 -3.72 12.42
N MET A 91 2.20 -3.85 11.85
CA MET A 91 3.02 -5.07 11.98
C MET A 91 3.49 -5.28 13.43
N ALA A 92 3.85 -4.19 14.13
CA ALA A 92 4.16 -4.26 15.54
C ALA A 92 2.93 -4.69 16.36
N LEU A 93 1.75 -4.13 16.07
CA LEU A 93 0.52 -4.53 16.75
C LEU A 93 0.19 -6.01 16.51
N ILE A 94 0.30 -6.50 15.27
CA ILE A 94 0.11 -7.92 14.94
C ILE A 94 1.08 -8.80 15.74
N ALA A 95 2.37 -8.46 15.73
CA ALA A 95 3.40 -9.29 16.37
C ALA A 95 3.28 -9.35 17.90
N TRP A 96 2.89 -8.25 18.55
CA TRP A 96 2.85 -8.16 20.02
C TRP A 96 1.49 -8.39 20.65
N THR A 97 0.39 -8.13 19.93
CA THR A 97 -0.97 -8.22 20.48
C THR A 97 -1.82 -9.29 19.81
N GLY A 98 -1.32 -9.90 18.74
CA GLY A 98 -2.04 -10.93 17.98
C GLY A 98 -3.13 -10.39 17.06
N THR A 99 -3.70 -11.28 16.25
CA THR A 99 -4.63 -10.93 15.16
C THR A 99 -6.06 -10.59 15.59
N ARG A 100 -6.33 -10.53 16.89
CA ARG A 100 -7.68 -10.30 17.42
C ARG A 100 -7.78 -9.12 18.37
N SER A 101 -6.70 -8.34 18.53
CA SER A 101 -6.73 -7.20 19.43
C SER A 101 -7.59 -6.07 18.85
N GLU A 102 -8.28 -5.35 19.74
CA GLU A 102 -9.08 -4.17 19.38
C GLU A 102 -8.22 -3.10 18.70
N TRP A 103 -6.96 -2.95 19.15
CA TRP A 103 -5.97 -2.06 18.57
C TRP A 103 -5.66 -2.39 17.11
N MET A 104 -5.53 -3.68 16.79
CA MET A 104 -5.28 -4.10 15.42
C MET A 104 -6.51 -3.86 14.54
N GLN A 105 -7.72 -4.12 15.02
CA GLN A 105 -8.94 -3.85 14.27
C GLN A 105 -9.09 -2.35 13.96
N GLY A 106 -8.83 -1.48 14.96
CA GLY A 106 -8.82 -0.03 14.76
C GLY A 106 -7.77 0.41 13.72
N ALA A 107 -6.57 -0.17 13.77
CA ALA A 107 -5.52 0.13 12.81
C ALA A 107 -5.85 -0.34 11.37
N ILE A 108 -6.51 -1.50 11.22
CA ILE A 108 -7.00 -1.98 9.91
C ILE A 108 -8.05 -1.02 9.36
N VAL A 109 -9.03 -0.60 10.17
CA VAL A 109 -10.07 0.35 9.75
C VAL A 109 -9.45 1.68 9.31
N LEU A 110 -8.47 2.18 10.06
CA LEU A 110 -7.77 3.42 9.71
C LEU A 110 -7.00 3.31 8.39
N LEU A 111 -6.28 2.21 8.15
CA LEU A 111 -5.60 1.96 6.88
C LEU A 111 -6.57 1.80 5.71
N ALA A 112 -7.67 1.08 5.91
CA ALA A 112 -8.73 0.94 4.91
C ALA A 112 -9.34 2.30 4.55
N GLY A 113 -9.62 3.13 5.55
CA GLY A 113 -10.12 4.50 5.37
C GLY A 113 -9.15 5.38 4.58
N GLN A 114 -7.85 5.35 4.92
CA GLN A 114 -6.83 6.10 4.15
C GLN A 114 -6.74 5.64 2.70
N THR A 115 -6.81 4.33 2.47
CA THR A 115 -6.75 3.75 1.12
C THR A 115 -7.98 4.13 0.30
N ALA A 116 -9.17 4.04 0.88
CA ALA A 116 -10.42 4.44 0.24
C ALA A 116 -10.43 5.94 -0.09
N GLY A 117 -10.00 6.78 0.86
CA GLY A 117 -9.90 8.23 0.64
C GLY A 117 -8.95 8.58 -0.51
N ALA A 118 -7.81 7.90 -0.61
CA ALA A 118 -6.87 8.08 -1.70
C ALA A 118 -7.47 7.65 -3.06
N ALA A 119 -8.16 6.51 -3.11
CA ALA A 119 -8.82 6.03 -4.32
C ALA A 119 -9.92 6.99 -4.81
N ILE A 120 -10.74 7.51 -3.89
CA ILE A 120 -11.78 8.50 -4.20
C ILE A 120 -11.14 9.77 -4.78
N PHE A 121 -10.08 10.27 -4.15
CA PHE A 121 -9.36 11.45 -4.63
C PHE A 121 -8.77 11.22 -6.04
N GLU A 122 -8.17 10.05 -6.28
CA GLU A 122 -7.62 9.71 -7.59
C GLU A 122 -8.71 9.65 -8.67
N ILE A 123 -9.85 9.04 -8.37
CA ILE A 123 -11.00 8.99 -9.29
C ILE A 123 -11.47 10.42 -9.61
N GLY A 124 -11.69 11.25 -8.59
CA GLY A 124 -12.12 12.65 -8.78
C GLY A 124 -11.15 13.46 -9.63
N TRP A 125 -9.85 13.32 -9.37
CA TRP A 125 -8.81 13.98 -10.17
C TRP A 125 -8.81 13.51 -11.63
N ARG A 126 -8.96 12.20 -11.88
CA ARG A 126 -9.03 11.65 -13.25
C ARG A 126 -10.26 12.13 -14.02
N LEU A 127 -11.40 12.28 -13.35
CA LEU A 127 -12.63 12.79 -13.96
C LEU A 127 -12.47 14.26 -14.37
N ASN A 128 -11.90 15.10 -13.49
CA ASN A 128 -11.69 16.52 -13.80
C ASN A 128 -10.75 16.73 -15.00
N ARG A 129 -9.65 15.97 -15.10
CA ARG A 129 -8.74 16.08 -16.26
C ARG A 129 -9.36 15.64 -17.59
N ARG A 130 -10.36 14.77 -17.57
CA ARG A 130 -11.09 14.38 -18.79
C ARG A 130 -12.02 15.48 -19.24
N ALA A 131 -12.60 16.24 -18.30
CA ALA A 131 -13.43 17.40 -18.59
C ALA A 131 -12.63 18.58 -19.17
N ASP A 132 -11.39 18.79 -18.71
CA ASP A 132 -10.53 19.85 -19.26
C ASP A 132 -10.00 19.55 -20.68
N ALA A 133 -10.12 18.31 -21.15
CA ALA A 133 -9.62 17.85 -22.45
C ALA A 133 -10.71 17.74 -23.54
N SER A 134 -11.97 18.05 -23.18
CA SER A 134 -13.15 18.07 -24.06
C SER A 134 -13.61 19.50 -24.32
#